data_AF-H2YPX9-F1
#
_entry.id   AF-H2YPX9-F1
#
_cell.length_a   1.000
_cell.length_b   1.000
_cell.length_c   1.000
_cell.angle_alpha   90.00
_cell.angle_beta   90.00
_cell.angle_gamma   90.00
#
_symmetry.space_group_name_H-M   'P 1'
#
loop_
_entity.id
_entity.type
_entity.pdbx_description
1 polymer ?
#
loop_
_entity_poly.entity_id
_entity_poly.type
_entity_poly.pdbx_seq_one_letter_code
_entity_poly.pdbx_strand_id
1 'polypeptide(L)'
;MSVSRAITVSLVDRTFSPRLKLAEQAILGYSEPGTSRCIPLVEAMRRGLIIESQGIRLLEAQIATGGLIDPIVGYRIPNHVALSRGIFDHRLAGIISNSTDNVKSYFDPYTGGNLMYRELMGRCIRKKRRYGEVLLLPLKAQIPIASALQRGPLRRRDVIIVDPASKIHMSVNQALTANLIDEQTAEKLNHQGGAWIE
;
A
#
# COMPACT_ATOMS: atom_id res chain seq x y z
N MET A 1 6.40 17.50 9.76
CA MET A 1 5.09 17.92 10.32
C MET A 1 4.37 16.65 10.71
N SER A 2 3.85 16.55 11.94
CA SER A 2 3.06 15.38 12.38
C SER A 2 1.63 15.43 11.85
N VAL A 3 0.94 14.29 11.87
CA VAL A 3 -0.48 14.18 11.45
C VAL A 3 -1.37 15.14 12.25
N SER A 4 -1.19 15.19 13.58
CA SER A 4 -1.94 16.10 14.44
C SER A 4 -1.75 17.57 14.02
N ARG A 5 -0.52 17.98 13.70
CA ARG A 5 -0.24 19.36 13.26
C ARG A 5 -0.85 19.64 11.89
N ALA A 6 -0.80 18.69 10.96
CA ALA A 6 -1.41 18.82 9.63
C ALA A 6 -2.93 19.03 9.69
N ILE A 7 -3.61 18.37 10.63
CA ILE A 7 -5.05 18.57 10.89
C ILE A 7 -5.30 19.95 11.50
N THR A 8 -4.51 20.37 12.49
CA THR A 8 -4.66 21.69 13.13
C THR A 8 -4.53 22.85 12.14
N VAL A 9 -3.67 22.71 11.12
CA VAL A 9 -3.49 23.73 10.08
C VAL A 9 -4.38 23.52 8.85
N SER A 10 -5.37 22.63 8.94
CA SER A 10 -6.31 22.29 7.87
C SER A 10 -5.66 21.85 6.55
N LEU A 11 -4.44 21.29 6.61
CA LEU A 11 -3.80 20.67 5.44
C LEU A 11 -4.46 19.34 5.09
N VAL A 12 -5.01 18.66 6.10
CA VAL A 12 -5.73 17.40 5.94
C VAL A 12 -7.02 17.43 6.75
N ASP A 13 -8.10 16.93 6.15
CA ASP A 13 -9.38 16.79 6.81
C ASP A 13 -9.30 15.79 7.99
N ARG A 14 -10.00 16.10 9.08
CA ARG A 14 -10.00 15.29 10.32
C ARG A 14 -10.55 13.89 10.09
N THR A 15 -11.42 13.68 9.11
CA THR A 15 -11.97 12.35 8.75
C THR A 15 -10.88 11.35 8.38
N PHE A 16 -9.74 11.80 7.85
CA PHE A 16 -8.61 10.92 7.53
C PHE A 16 -7.69 10.63 8.73
N SER A 17 -7.90 11.29 9.88
CA SER A 17 -7.04 11.19 11.07
C SER A 17 -6.75 9.74 11.50
N PRO A 18 -7.74 8.83 11.62
CA PRO A 18 -7.46 7.46 12.06
C PRO A 18 -6.51 6.72 11.10
N ARG A 19 -6.74 6.85 9.79
CA ARG A 19 -5.93 6.19 8.76
C ARG A 19 -4.52 6.78 8.68
N LEU A 20 -4.38 8.09 8.83
CA LEU A 20 -3.09 8.76 8.78
C LEU A 20 -2.25 8.48 10.03
N LYS A 21 -2.86 8.41 11.22
CA LYS A 21 -2.14 8.01 12.44
C LYS A 21 -1.61 6.59 12.35
N LEU A 22 -2.40 5.65 11.78
CA LEU A 22 -1.93 4.29 11.52
C LEU A 22 -0.75 4.25 10.55
N ALA A 23 -0.75 5.10 9.53
CA ALA A 23 0.37 5.23 8.61
C ALA A 23 1.60 5.90 9.26
N GLU A 24 1.39 6.88 10.16
CA GLU A 24 2.47 7.54 10.92
C GLU A 24 3.21 6.54 11.83
N GLN A 25 2.53 5.50 12.33
CA GLN A 25 3.17 4.42 13.10
C GLN A 25 4.20 3.63 12.28
N ALA A 26 4.14 3.61 10.95
CA ALA A 26 5.19 2.99 10.14
C ALA A 26 6.55 3.70 10.24
N ILE A 27 6.56 4.93 10.78
CA ILE A 27 7.75 5.73 11.03
C ILE A 27 8.07 5.76 12.53
N LEU A 28 7.05 5.94 13.37
CA LEU A 28 7.21 6.06 14.84
C LEU A 28 7.35 4.70 15.55
N GLY A 29 7.00 3.61 14.89
CA GLY A 29 6.92 2.27 15.44
C GLY A 29 5.51 1.90 15.90
N TYR A 30 5.20 0.61 15.90
CA TYR A 30 3.93 0.08 16.38
C TYR A 30 4.07 -0.37 17.82
N SER A 31 3.12 0.01 18.69
CA SER A 31 3.12 -0.45 20.07
C SER A 31 2.81 -1.95 20.15
N GLU A 32 3.67 -2.71 20.81
CA GLU A 32 3.46 -4.13 21.08
C GLU A 32 2.45 -4.29 22.24
N PRO A 33 1.30 -4.96 22.02
CA PRO A 33 0.28 -5.10 23.06
C PRO A 33 0.82 -5.73 24.35
N GLY A 34 0.48 -5.13 25.49
CA GLY A 34 0.94 -5.60 26.80
C GLY A 34 2.38 -5.22 27.15
N THR A 35 3.04 -4.40 26.33
CA THR A 35 4.38 -3.88 26.62
C THR A 35 4.48 -2.38 26.35
N SER A 36 5.57 -1.76 26.80
CA SER A 36 5.94 -0.39 26.41
C SER A 36 6.90 -0.35 25.21
N ARG A 37 7.05 -1.47 24.48
CA ARG A 37 7.99 -1.57 23.35
C ARG A 37 7.30 -1.17 22.05
N CYS A 38 8.06 -0.46 21.22
CA CYS A 38 7.69 -0.19 19.83
C CYS A 38 8.45 -1.12 18.91
N ILE A 39 7.75 -1.66 17.89
CA ILE A 39 8.33 -2.55 16.89
C ILE A 39 8.28 -1.94 15.48
N PRO A 40 9.24 -2.28 14.60
CA PRO A 40 9.25 -1.82 13.20
C PRO A 40 8.06 -2.36 12.38
N LEU A 41 7.77 -1.71 11.25
CA LEU A 41 6.65 -2.07 10.37
C LEU A 41 6.62 -3.53 9.94
N VAL A 42 7.76 -4.09 9.49
CA VAL A 42 7.82 -5.49 9.02
C VAL A 42 7.47 -6.46 10.15
N GLU A 43 7.93 -6.19 11.37
CA GLU A 43 7.63 -7.00 12.54
C GLU A 43 6.15 -6.87 12.95
N ALA A 44 5.60 -5.65 12.88
CA ALA A 44 4.17 -5.42 13.12
C ALA A 44 3.27 -6.18 12.13
N MET A 45 3.70 -6.30 10.86
CA MET A 45 3.01 -7.11 9.85
C MET A 45 3.03 -8.59 10.20
N ARG A 46 4.19 -9.14 10.60
CA ARG A 46 4.32 -10.56 10.99
C ARG A 46 3.42 -10.91 12.18
N ARG A 47 3.23 -9.98 13.10
CA ARG A 47 2.39 -10.13 14.30
C ARG A 47 0.92 -9.79 14.07
N GLY A 48 0.53 -9.42 12.85
CA GLY A 48 -0.85 -9.09 12.52
C GLY A 48 -1.35 -7.78 13.13
N LEU A 49 -0.48 -6.88 13.60
CA LEU A 49 -0.87 -5.57 14.12
C LEU A 49 -1.30 -4.61 12.98
N ILE A 50 -0.91 -4.92 11.75
CA ILE A 50 -1.34 -4.23 10.53
C ILE A 50 -1.62 -5.27 9.45
N ILE A 51 -2.68 -5.02 8.67
CA ILE A 51 -3.04 -5.87 7.54
C ILE A 51 -1.92 -5.82 6.49
N GLU A 52 -1.48 -6.98 6.00
CA GLU A 52 -0.34 -7.11 5.09
C GLU A 52 -0.45 -6.18 3.86
N SER A 53 -1.63 -6.08 3.24
CA SER A 53 -1.84 -5.19 2.08
C SER A 53 -1.61 -3.70 2.36
N GLN A 54 -1.87 -3.24 3.60
CA GLN A 54 -1.57 -1.88 4.03
C GLN A 54 -0.08 -1.73 4.33
N GLY A 55 0.51 -2.73 4.99
CA GLY A 55 1.94 -2.77 5.28
C GLY A 55 2.81 -2.76 4.02
N ILE A 56 2.47 -3.55 3.00
CA ILE A 56 3.17 -3.58 1.71
C ILE A 56 3.18 -2.20 1.07
N ARG A 57 2.04 -1.50 1.05
CA ARG A 57 1.96 -0.13 0.51
C ARG A 57 2.93 0.82 1.23
N LEU A 58 2.97 0.78 2.56
CA LEU A 58 3.86 1.62 3.36
C LEU A 58 5.34 1.27 3.13
N LEU A 59 5.67 -0.03 3.04
CA LEU A 59 7.02 -0.51 2.72
C LEU A 59 7.47 -0.05 1.33
N GLU A 60 6.60 -0.16 0.33
CA GLU A 60 6.90 0.22 -1.05
C GLU A 60 7.26 1.71 -1.15
N ALA A 61 6.52 2.59 -0.44
CA ALA A 61 6.86 4.01 -0.35
C ALA A 61 8.16 4.29 0.42
N GLN A 62 8.46 3.58 1.51
CA GLN A 62 9.72 3.73 2.22
C GLN A 62 10.91 3.37 1.33
N ILE A 63 10.83 2.21 0.65
CA ILE A 63 11.84 1.73 -0.30
C ILE A 63 12.05 2.74 -1.43
N ALA A 64 10.98 3.21 -2.06
CA ALA A 64 11.05 4.19 -3.14
C ALA A 64 11.62 5.55 -2.69
N THR A 65 11.58 5.86 -1.39
CA THR A 65 12.12 7.10 -0.80
C THR A 65 13.47 6.91 -0.08
N GLY A 66 14.15 5.79 -0.31
CA GLY A 66 15.55 5.60 0.10
C GLY A 66 15.82 4.47 1.10
N GLY A 67 14.80 3.70 1.49
CA GLY A 67 14.96 2.52 2.35
C GLY A 67 13.99 2.45 3.51
N LEU A 68 14.04 1.34 4.24
CA LEU A 68 13.15 1.06 5.38
C LEU A 68 13.47 1.94 6.56
N ILE A 69 12.46 2.37 7.32
CA ILE A 69 12.65 3.17 8.52
C ILE A 69 12.71 2.27 9.73
N ASP A 70 13.75 2.44 10.55
CA ASP A 70 13.82 1.85 11.89
C ASP A 70 13.36 2.88 12.93
N PRO A 71 12.27 2.61 13.67
CA PRO A 71 11.70 3.54 14.62
C PRO A 71 12.56 3.74 15.88
N ILE A 72 13.47 2.81 16.20
CA ILE A 72 14.30 2.88 17.41
C ILE A 72 15.46 3.86 17.20
N VAL A 73 16.14 3.73 16.07
CA VAL A 73 17.30 4.58 15.75
C VAL A 73 16.95 5.81 14.89
N GLY A 74 15.76 5.85 14.30
CA GLY A 74 15.22 7.05 13.63
C GLY A 74 15.85 7.38 12.27
N TYR A 75 16.57 6.44 11.64
CA TYR A 75 17.14 6.60 10.30
C TYR A 75 16.69 5.52 9.32
N ARG A 76 16.96 5.74 8.02
CA ARG A 76 16.67 4.77 6.97
C ARG A 76 17.77 3.72 6.87
N ILE A 77 17.37 2.45 6.86
CA ILE A 77 18.21 1.30 6.61
C ILE A 77 18.15 0.95 5.11
N PRO A 78 19.30 0.87 4.41
CA PRO A 78 19.33 0.41 3.03
C PRO A 78 18.75 -1.01 2.90
N ASN A 79 18.02 -1.27 1.81
CA ASN A 79 17.28 -2.53 1.64
C ASN A 79 18.17 -3.78 1.76
N HIS A 80 19.37 -3.75 1.18
CA HIS A 80 20.31 -4.88 1.25
C HIS A 80 20.78 -5.15 2.69
N VAL A 81 20.99 -4.09 3.49
CA VAL A 81 21.33 -4.22 4.91
C VAL A 81 20.14 -4.78 5.69
N ALA A 82 18.94 -4.29 5.43
CA ALA A 82 17.74 -4.77 6.10
C ALA A 82 17.46 -6.26 5.83
N LEU A 83 17.72 -6.73 4.60
CA LEU A 83 17.66 -8.16 4.24
C LEU A 83 18.72 -8.97 5.00
N SER A 84 19.98 -8.52 4.99
CA SER A 84 21.07 -9.24 5.68
C SER A 84 20.86 -9.38 7.19
N ARG A 85 20.14 -8.43 7.80
CA ARG A 85 19.82 -8.41 9.24
C ARG A 85 18.48 -9.08 9.58
N GLY A 86 17.75 -9.61 8.60
CA GLY A 86 16.43 -10.23 8.80
C GLY A 86 15.30 -9.25 9.19
N ILE A 87 15.57 -7.94 9.17
CA ILE A 87 14.59 -6.88 9.40
C ILE A 87 13.57 -6.85 8.26
N PHE A 88 14.04 -7.09 7.03
CA PHE A 88 13.23 -7.28 5.84
C PHE A 88 13.37 -8.71 5.33
N ASP A 89 12.30 -9.28 4.77
CA ASP A 89 12.33 -10.66 4.28
C ASP A 89 12.31 -10.73 2.74
N HIS A 90 12.93 -11.78 2.21
CA HIS A 90 13.02 -12.01 0.77
C HIS A 90 11.64 -12.22 0.10
N ARG A 91 10.63 -12.68 0.85
CA ARG A 91 9.27 -12.87 0.36
C ARG A 91 8.62 -11.52 0.04
N LEU A 92 8.63 -10.58 0.99
CA LEU A 92 8.13 -9.22 0.80
C LEU A 92 8.97 -8.46 -0.23
N ALA A 93 10.28 -8.66 -0.25
CA ALA A 93 11.14 -8.11 -1.30
C ALA A 93 10.72 -8.63 -2.69
N GLY A 94 10.45 -9.93 -2.80
CA GLY A 94 9.91 -10.55 -4.01
C GLY A 94 8.58 -9.93 -4.44
N ILE A 95 7.63 -9.80 -3.51
CA ILE A 95 6.33 -9.15 -3.75
C ILE A 95 6.51 -7.72 -4.26
N ILE A 96 7.30 -6.90 -3.56
CA ILE A 96 7.50 -5.48 -3.91
C ILE A 96 8.28 -5.32 -5.23
N SER A 97 9.17 -6.26 -5.54
CA SER A 97 9.92 -6.26 -6.80
C SER A 97 9.09 -6.72 -8.00
N ASN A 98 8.04 -7.52 -7.77
CA ASN A 98 7.21 -8.08 -8.83
C ASN A 98 6.17 -7.05 -9.27
N SER A 99 6.23 -6.63 -10.54
CA SER A 99 5.37 -5.59 -11.13
C SER A 99 3.96 -6.11 -11.51
N THR A 100 3.42 -7.09 -10.78
CA THR A 100 2.05 -7.58 -11.00
C THR A 100 1.04 -6.55 -10.51
N ASP A 101 -0.14 -6.52 -11.15
CA ASP A 101 -1.19 -5.53 -10.83
C ASP A 101 -1.65 -5.59 -9.36
N ASN A 102 -1.52 -6.74 -8.71
CA ASN A 102 -1.90 -6.97 -7.32
C ASN A 102 -1.06 -6.14 -6.31
N VAL A 103 0.12 -5.66 -6.70
CA VAL A 103 1.04 -4.88 -5.84
C VAL A 103 0.94 -3.38 -6.12
N LYS A 104 0.43 -3.00 -7.30
CA LYS A 104 0.20 -1.60 -7.70
C LYS A 104 -0.90 -0.99 -6.84
N SER A 105 -0.49 -0.29 -5.79
CA SER A 105 -1.42 0.13 -4.73
C SER A 105 -1.72 1.63 -4.73
N TYR A 106 -1.08 2.40 -5.61
CA TYR A 106 -1.23 3.86 -5.73
C TYR A 106 -2.00 4.23 -6.98
N PHE A 107 -3.03 5.05 -6.83
CA PHE A 107 -3.85 5.50 -7.96
C PHE A 107 -3.16 6.65 -8.69
N ASP A 108 -3.01 6.51 -10.00
CA ASP A 108 -2.61 7.61 -10.87
C ASP A 108 -3.85 8.33 -11.44
N PRO A 109 -4.08 9.60 -11.07
CA PRO A 109 -5.23 10.37 -11.54
C PRO A 109 -5.16 10.72 -13.03
N TYR A 110 -3.99 10.60 -13.67
CA TYR A 110 -3.84 10.91 -15.09
C TYR A 110 -4.34 9.78 -16.01
N THR A 111 -3.91 8.54 -15.77
CA THR A 111 -4.33 7.36 -16.56
C THR A 111 -5.55 6.68 -15.97
N GLY A 112 -5.92 6.97 -14.72
CA GLY A 112 -6.99 6.27 -14.00
C GLY A 112 -6.63 4.83 -13.62
N GLY A 113 -5.35 4.48 -13.67
CA GLY A 113 -4.82 3.15 -13.35
C GLY A 113 -4.07 3.14 -12.04
N ASN A 114 -3.79 1.93 -11.52
CA ASN A 114 -2.92 1.78 -10.36
C ASN A 114 -1.47 1.60 -10.79
N LEU A 115 -0.55 2.16 -9.99
CA LEU A 115 0.89 2.13 -10.15
C LEU A 115 1.58 1.78 -8.84
N MET A 116 2.86 1.47 -8.92
CA MET A 116 3.79 1.54 -7.80
C MET A 116 4.09 3.01 -7.45
N TYR A 117 4.41 3.28 -6.18
CA TYR A 117 4.84 4.59 -5.72
C TYR A 117 6.05 5.12 -6.49
N ARG A 118 7.03 4.25 -6.79
CA ARG A 118 8.20 4.65 -7.60
C ARG A 118 7.81 5.13 -9.01
N GLU A 119 6.85 4.48 -9.63
CA GLU A 119 6.34 4.86 -10.95
C GLU A 119 5.60 6.20 -10.87
N LEU A 120 4.79 6.41 -9.82
CA LEU A 120 4.10 7.67 -9.57
C LEU A 120 5.08 8.82 -9.32
N MET A 121 6.14 8.57 -8.54
CA MET A 121 7.24 9.53 -8.32
C MET A 121 7.93 9.90 -9.64
N GLY A 122 8.08 8.96 -10.57
CA GLY A 122 8.64 9.21 -11.90
C GLY A 122 7.80 10.16 -12.75
N ARG A 123 6.52 10.34 -12.43
CA ARG A 123 5.62 11.31 -13.09
C ARG A 123 5.62 12.69 -12.45
N CYS A 124 6.25 12.84 -11.28
CA CYS A 124 6.29 14.11 -10.57
C CYS A 124 7.32 15.08 -11.19
N ILE A 125 6.99 16.36 -11.12
CA ILE A 125 7.88 17.46 -11.45
C ILE A 125 8.61 17.89 -10.18
N ARG A 126 9.94 18.08 -10.27
CA ARG A 126 10.74 18.63 -9.17
C ARG A 126 10.61 20.15 -9.12
N LYS A 127 10.27 20.70 -7.95
CA LYS A 127 10.23 22.14 -7.71
C LYS A 127 11.13 22.52 -6.53
N LYS A 128 12.13 23.36 -6.80
CA LYS A 128 12.98 23.94 -5.75
C LYS A 128 12.17 24.87 -4.85
N ARG A 129 12.43 24.80 -3.55
CA ARG A 129 11.86 25.63 -2.48
C ARG A 129 12.99 26.11 -1.58
N ARG A 130 12.65 27.00 -0.63
CA ARG A 130 13.61 27.58 0.31
C ARG A 130 14.37 26.53 1.15
N TYR A 131 13.73 25.40 1.45
CA TYR A 131 14.28 24.35 2.33
C TYR A 131 14.44 23.00 1.62
N GLY A 132 14.77 23.01 0.33
CA GLY A 132 15.01 21.80 -0.46
C GLY A 132 14.09 21.68 -1.66
N GLU A 133 13.86 20.44 -2.11
CA GLU A 133 13.05 20.16 -3.30
C GLU A 133 11.79 19.39 -2.92
N VAL A 134 10.70 19.67 -3.63
CA VAL A 134 9.45 18.93 -3.51
C VAL A 134 9.09 18.30 -4.85
N LEU A 135 8.54 17.08 -4.79
CA LEU A 135 7.95 16.40 -5.94
C LEU A 135 6.48 16.77 -6.02
N LEU A 136 6.05 17.25 -7.18
CA LEU A 136 4.66 17.64 -7.46
C LEU A 136 4.10 16.78 -8.58
N LEU A 137 3.04 16.03 -8.31
CA LEU A 137 2.34 15.27 -9.35
C LEU A 137 1.48 16.23 -10.18
N PRO A 138 1.73 16.38 -11.50
CA PRO A 138 0.93 17.26 -12.34
C PRO A 138 -0.48 16.67 -12.51
N LEU A 139 -1.49 17.50 -12.23
CA LEU A 139 -2.88 17.15 -12.50
C LEU A 139 -3.35 17.96 -13.71
N LYS A 140 -4.10 17.33 -14.62
CA LYS A 140 -4.88 18.09 -15.60
C LYS A 140 -5.96 18.85 -14.83
N ALA A 141 -6.06 20.16 -15.07
CA ALA A 141 -7.21 20.92 -14.59
C ALA A 141 -8.47 20.29 -15.20
N GLN A 142 -9.44 19.93 -14.35
CA GLN A 142 -10.74 19.32 -14.67
C GLN A 142 -10.74 17.81 -14.91
N ILE A 143 -10.72 17.06 -13.81
CA ILE A 143 -11.74 16.02 -13.65
C ILE A 143 -12.75 16.64 -12.67
N PRO A 144 -14.01 16.93 -13.07
CA PRO A 144 -15.02 17.39 -12.13
C PRO A 144 -15.07 16.40 -10.97
N ILE A 145 -14.98 16.87 -9.72
CA ILE A 145 -14.99 16.00 -8.53
C ILE A 145 -16.22 15.08 -8.54
N ALA A 146 -17.34 15.54 -9.12
CA ALA A 146 -18.52 14.73 -9.40
C ALA A 146 -18.24 13.44 -10.20
N SER A 147 -17.37 13.49 -11.21
CA SER A 147 -16.98 12.32 -12.01
C SER A 147 -15.97 11.39 -11.32
N ALA A 148 -15.22 11.90 -10.34
CA ALA A 148 -14.35 11.08 -9.49
C ALA A 148 -15.13 10.42 -8.32
N LEU A 149 -16.19 11.06 -7.84
CA LEU A 149 -17.10 10.53 -6.81
C LEU A 149 -18.16 9.57 -7.38
N GLN A 150 -18.56 9.72 -8.65
CA GLN A 150 -19.41 8.74 -9.35
C GLN A 150 -18.68 7.45 -9.70
N ARG A 151 -17.34 7.49 -9.76
CA ARG A 151 -16.53 6.27 -9.79
C ARG A 151 -16.51 5.76 -8.36
N GLY A 152 -17.31 4.74 -8.08
CA GLY A 152 -17.25 3.98 -6.82
C GLY A 152 -15.81 3.56 -6.49
N PRO A 153 -15.53 3.03 -5.29
CA PRO A 153 -14.17 2.74 -4.85
C PRO A 153 -13.38 2.03 -5.96
N LEU A 154 -12.30 2.68 -6.45
CA LEU A 154 -11.46 2.25 -7.59
C LEU A 154 -10.68 0.94 -7.32
N ARG A 155 -11.01 0.23 -6.25
CA ARG A 155 -10.58 -1.14 -5.99
C ARG A 155 -11.72 -2.08 -6.38
N ARG A 156 -11.58 -2.72 -7.54
CA ARG A 156 -12.07 -4.10 -7.65
C ARG A 156 -11.27 -4.91 -6.61
N ARG A 157 -11.98 -5.60 -5.72
CA ARG A 157 -11.35 -6.60 -4.87
C ARG A 157 -11.32 -7.86 -5.71
N ASP A 158 -10.16 -8.21 -6.23
CA ASP A 158 -10.01 -9.48 -6.92
C ASP A 158 -10.21 -10.60 -5.89
N VAL A 159 -11.09 -11.55 -6.23
CA VAL A 159 -11.31 -12.73 -5.42
C VAL A 159 -10.04 -13.59 -5.49
N ILE A 160 -9.41 -13.84 -4.34
CA ILE A 160 -8.24 -14.71 -4.23
C ILE A 160 -8.71 -16.07 -3.74
N ILE A 161 -8.38 -17.11 -4.49
CA ILE A 161 -8.68 -18.50 -4.14
C ILE A 161 -7.44 -19.10 -3.49
N VAL A 162 -7.63 -19.85 -2.41
CA VAL A 162 -6.56 -20.58 -1.74
C VAL A 162 -6.75 -22.05 -2.04
N ASP A 163 -5.75 -22.67 -2.68
CA ASP A 163 -5.76 -24.12 -2.83
C ASP A 163 -5.64 -24.78 -1.43
N PRO A 164 -6.60 -25.62 -1.03
CA PRO A 164 -6.60 -26.24 0.29
C PRO A 164 -5.39 -27.13 0.54
N ALA A 165 -4.79 -27.73 -0.50
CA ALA A 165 -3.65 -28.64 -0.38
C ALA A 165 -2.32 -27.89 -0.24
N SER A 166 -2.03 -26.94 -1.13
CA SER A 166 -0.77 -26.20 -1.14
C SER A 166 -0.77 -24.94 -0.28
N LYS A 167 -1.94 -24.44 0.14
CA LYS A 167 -2.13 -23.13 0.80
C LYS A 167 -1.65 -21.95 -0.04
N ILE A 168 -1.49 -22.14 -1.34
CA ILE A 168 -1.06 -21.08 -2.27
C ILE A 168 -2.27 -20.24 -2.66
N HIS A 169 -2.08 -18.93 -2.65
CA HIS A 169 -3.02 -17.94 -3.15
C HIS A 169 -2.93 -17.84 -4.66
N MET A 170 -4.05 -17.96 -5.37
CA MET A 170 -4.11 -17.88 -6.83
C MET A 170 -5.37 -17.12 -7.30
N SER A 171 -5.36 -16.66 -8.55
CA SER A 171 -6.52 -15.96 -9.15
C SER A 171 -7.64 -16.94 -9.54
N VAL A 172 -8.85 -16.41 -9.76
CA VAL A 172 -10.00 -17.19 -10.25
C VAL A 172 -9.67 -17.94 -11.55
N ASN A 173 -8.98 -17.31 -12.50
CA ASN A 173 -8.59 -17.96 -13.76
C ASN A 173 -7.54 -19.07 -13.57
N GLN A 174 -6.61 -18.88 -12.64
CA GLN A 174 -5.62 -19.91 -12.30
C GLN A 174 -6.30 -21.12 -11.63
N ALA A 175 -7.24 -20.88 -10.73
CA ALA A 175 -8.03 -21.92 -10.10
C ALA A 175 -8.91 -22.69 -11.09
N LEU A 176 -9.50 -22.01 -12.08
CA LEU A 176 -10.25 -22.64 -13.18
C LEU A 176 -9.33 -23.53 -14.05
N THR A 177 -8.14 -23.03 -14.40
CA THR A 177 -7.14 -23.80 -15.17
C THR A 177 -6.63 -25.01 -14.38
N ALA A 178 -6.54 -24.90 -13.05
CA ALA A 178 -6.16 -25.97 -12.14
C ALA A 178 -7.32 -26.92 -11.79
N ASN A 179 -8.51 -26.75 -12.39
CA ASN A 179 -9.73 -27.51 -12.08
C ASN A 179 -10.14 -27.49 -10.60
N LEU A 180 -9.78 -26.43 -9.86
CA LEU A 180 -10.17 -26.25 -8.45
C LEU A 180 -11.57 -25.65 -8.30
N ILE A 181 -12.08 -25.00 -9.34
CA ILE A 181 -13.42 -24.44 -9.44
C ILE A 181 -14.00 -24.73 -10.83
N ASP A 182 -15.33 -24.73 -10.95
CA ASP A 182 -16.02 -24.83 -12.24
C ASP A 182 -16.20 -23.46 -12.90
N GLU A 183 -16.56 -23.47 -14.18
CA GLU A 183 -16.75 -22.27 -15.00
C GLU A 183 -17.87 -21.36 -14.46
N GLN A 184 -18.96 -21.94 -13.96
CA GLN A 184 -20.07 -21.19 -13.37
C GLN A 184 -19.67 -20.47 -12.06
N THR A 185 -18.84 -21.09 -11.24
CA THR A 185 -18.31 -20.50 -10.01
C THR A 185 -17.30 -19.41 -10.35
N ALA A 186 -16.45 -19.62 -11.37
CA ALA A 186 -15.52 -18.61 -11.85
C ALA A 186 -16.25 -17.33 -12.31
N GLU A 187 -17.33 -17.47 -13.09
CA GLU A 187 -18.17 -16.35 -13.51
C GLU A 187 -18.78 -15.60 -12.31
N LYS A 188 -19.35 -16.33 -11.34
CA LYS A 188 -19.94 -15.72 -10.13
C LYS A 188 -18.91 -14.95 -9.30
N LEU A 189 -17.71 -15.51 -9.11
CA LEU A 189 -16.64 -14.86 -8.34
C LEU A 189 -16.09 -13.63 -9.06
N ASN A 190 -15.97 -13.67 -10.40
CA ASN A 190 -15.58 -12.52 -11.20
C ASN A 190 -16.63 -11.41 -11.16
N HIS A 191 -17.93 -11.75 -11.12
CA HIS A 191 -19.01 -10.79 -10.95
C HIS A 191 -19.06 -10.19 -9.52
N GLN A 192 -18.77 -10.97 -8.49
CA GLN A 192 -18.68 -10.49 -7.10
C GLN A 192 -17.52 -9.52 -6.87
N GLY A 193 -16.42 -9.64 -7.63
CA GLY A 193 -15.29 -8.69 -7.59
C GLY A 193 -15.62 -7.24 -7.96
N GLY A 194 -16.86 -6.97 -8.42
CA GLY A 194 -17.33 -5.64 -8.85
C GLY A 194 -18.57 -5.09 -8.14
N ALA A 195 -19.21 -5.82 -7.22
CA ALA A 195 -20.45 -5.37 -6.57
C ALA A 195 -20.23 -5.10 -5.07
N TRP A 196 -20.43 -3.84 -4.64
CA TRP A 196 -20.80 -3.55 -3.26
C TRP A 196 -22.18 -2.91 -3.25
N ILE A 197 -23.04 -3.49 -2.42
CA ILE A 197 -24.24 -2.87 -1.85
C ILE A 197 -23.77 -1.77 -0.89
N GLU A 198 -24.55 -0.69 -0.85
CA GLU A 198 -24.41 0.57 -0.11
C GLU A 198 -23.88 0.46 1.34
#